data_AF-A0AAW0PWI7-F1
#
_entry.id   AF-A0AAW0PWI7-F1
#
_cell.length_a   1.000
_cell.length_b   1.000
_cell.length_c   1.000
_cell.angle_alpha   90.00
_cell.angle_beta   90.00
_cell.angle_gamma   90.00
#
_symmetry.space_group_name_H-M   'P 1'
#
loop_
_entity.id
_entity.type
_entity.pdbx_description
1 polymer ?
#
loop_
_entity_poly.entity_id
_entity_poly.type
_entity_poly.pdbx_seq_one_letter_code
_entity_poly.pdbx_strand_id
1 'polypeptide(L)'
;MWTCERWPCVKGRCQSGCWSRDGSRLLFSVEGESVIYALTFTATPGFSSSSSVSGPQAATVVADLSETTFSTQDGDIIVGGEIQCLAWDPKGERLAVLLKGDPQAADRPAMIAVFKTRTSPVFELLPCGFVQGEPGAEPRLIQFHPNFQHGALLTVCWSSGKITHVPFYFLSADVPHFGLNGSPALPRPQERPADFTNQSLFSEMLS
;
A
#
# COMPACT_ATOMS: atom_id res chain seq x y z
N MET A 1 28.59 -7.88 16.69
CA MET A 1 28.93 -7.88 15.26
C MET A 1 27.67 -8.25 14.49
N TRP A 2 27.24 -7.44 13.53
CA TRP A 2 26.07 -7.78 12.70
C TRP A 2 26.49 -8.71 11.58
N THR A 3 25.70 -9.75 11.32
CA THR A 3 25.86 -10.66 10.18
C THR A 3 24.69 -10.48 9.21
N CYS A 4 24.92 -10.70 7.92
CA CYS A 4 23.87 -10.67 6.91
C CYS A 4 23.86 -11.97 6.09
N GLU A 5 22.66 -12.41 5.72
CA GLU A 5 22.44 -13.49 4.77
C GLU A 5 22.00 -12.91 3.43
N ARG A 6 22.63 -13.34 2.34
CA ARG A 6 22.31 -12.88 0.98
C ARG A 6 21.43 -13.91 0.30
N TRP A 7 20.31 -13.46 -0.25
CA TRP A 7 19.29 -14.30 -0.86
C TRP A 7 19.57 -14.44 -2.37
N PRO A 8 20.03 -15.62 -2.86
CA PRO A 8 20.51 -15.77 -4.23
C PRO A 8 19.37 -15.85 -5.27
N CYS A 9 18.13 -16.09 -4.85
CA CYS A 9 16.99 -16.21 -5.75
C CYS A 9 16.44 -14.86 -6.25
N VAL A 10 16.88 -13.74 -5.67
CA VAL A 10 16.44 -12.39 -6.05
C VAL A 10 17.51 -11.74 -6.93
N LYS A 11 17.15 -11.36 -8.15
CA LYS A 11 18.10 -10.88 -9.17
C LYS A 11 18.45 -9.39 -9.03
N GLY A 12 17.62 -8.61 -8.34
CA GLY A 12 17.75 -7.16 -8.21
C GLY A 12 17.87 -6.65 -6.78
N ARG A 13 17.93 -5.31 -6.65
CA ARG A 13 17.89 -4.62 -5.36
C ARG A 13 16.46 -4.63 -4.81
N CYS A 14 16.30 -4.71 -3.49
CA CYS A 14 15.01 -4.41 -2.86
C CYS A 14 14.61 -2.97 -3.17
N GLN A 15 13.46 -2.79 -3.81
CA GLN A 15 12.94 -1.51 -4.26
C GLN A 15 12.05 -0.86 -3.19
N SER A 16 11.18 -1.65 -2.56
CA SER A 16 10.30 -1.19 -1.49
C SER A 16 9.94 -2.35 -0.57
N GLY A 17 9.58 -2.06 0.68
CA GLY A 17 9.08 -3.06 1.61
C GLY A 17 8.22 -2.47 2.71
N CYS A 18 7.25 -3.26 3.19
CA CYS A 18 6.34 -2.89 4.26
C CYS A 18 5.97 -4.10 5.13
N TRP A 19 5.85 -3.86 6.44
CA TRP A 19 5.51 -4.90 7.41
C TRP A 19 4.00 -5.06 7.54
N SER A 20 3.57 -6.31 7.76
CA SER A 20 2.22 -6.58 8.26
C SER A 20 2.03 -5.99 9.65
N ARG A 21 0.79 -5.66 9.99
CA ARG A 21 0.43 -5.09 11.29
C ARG A 21 0.89 -5.93 12.47
N ASP A 22 0.82 -7.25 12.35
CA ASP A 22 1.21 -8.21 13.39
C ASP A 22 2.72 -8.51 13.42
N GLY A 23 3.50 -7.91 12.52
CA GLY A 23 4.94 -8.13 12.39
C GLY A 23 5.31 -9.52 11.88
N SER A 24 4.34 -10.37 11.52
CA SER A 24 4.59 -11.74 11.08
C SER A 24 5.06 -11.83 9.63
N ARG A 25 4.91 -10.76 8.84
CA ARG A 25 5.24 -10.76 7.41
C ARG A 25 5.88 -9.45 6.97
N LEU A 26 6.91 -9.55 6.13
CA LEU A 26 7.47 -8.43 5.39
C LEU A 26 7.16 -8.63 3.91
N LEU A 27 6.39 -7.72 3.32
CA LEU A 27 6.22 -7.66 1.87
C LEU A 27 7.33 -6.81 1.29
N PHE A 28 7.86 -7.20 0.14
CA PHE A 28 8.84 -6.41 -0.58
C PHE A 28 8.72 -6.58 -2.10
N SER A 29 9.22 -5.59 -2.82
CA SER A 29 9.39 -5.62 -4.28
C SER A 29 10.86 -5.49 -4.66
N VAL A 30 11.18 -5.87 -5.90
CA VAL A 30 12.53 -5.89 -6.44
C VAL A 30 12.58 -4.95 -7.63
N GLU A 31 13.64 -4.18 -7.75
CA GLU A 31 13.83 -3.21 -8.83
C GLU A 31 13.76 -3.92 -10.20
N GLY A 32 12.93 -3.38 -11.10
CA GLY A 32 12.70 -3.94 -12.44
C GLY A 32 11.72 -5.13 -12.49
N GLU A 33 11.17 -5.58 -11.36
CA GLU A 33 10.21 -6.69 -11.31
C GLU A 33 8.77 -6.21 -11.05
N SER A 34 7.80 -7.00 -11.54
CA SER A 34 6.36 -6.79 -11.36
C SER A 34 5.76 -7.63 -10.22
N VAL A 35 6.60 -8.16 -9.34
CA VAL A 35 6.21 -9.19 -8.37
C VAL A 35 6.32 -8.68 -6.94
N ILE A 36 5.33 -9.00 -6.12
CA ILE A 36 5.40 -8.80 -4.66
C ILE A 36 5.82 -10.11 -4.01
N TYR A 37 6.86 -10.04 -3.22
CA TYR A 37 7.37 -11.13 -2.39
C TYR A 37 6.94 -10.96 -0.94
N ALA A 38 6.79 -12.07 -0.22
CA ALA A 38 6.56 -12.09 1.21
C ALA A 38 7.61 -12.95 1.92
N LEU A 39 8.17 -12.40 2.99
CA LEU A 39 8.91 -13.14 4.00
C LEU A 39 7.98 -13.37 5.20
N THR A 40 7.89 -14.61 5.69
CA THR A 40 7.02 -14.96 6.81
C THR A 40 7.86 -15.37 8.03
N PHE A 41 7.60 -14.70 9.16
CA PHE A 41 8.29 -14.82 10.44
C PHE A 41 7.34 -15.45 11.46
N THR A 42 7.01 -16.73 11.28
CA THR A 42 6.23 -17.49 12.29
C THR A 42 7.18 -18.17 13.26
N ALA A 43 6.95 -18.02 14.56
CA ALA A 43 7.56 -18.90 15.55
C ALA A 43 6.98 -20.32 15.38
N THR A 44 7.79 -21.28 14.96
CA THR A 44 7.36 -22.68 14.85
C THR A 44 7.06 -23.21 16.26
N PRO A 45 5.79 -23.55 16.60
CA PRO A 45 5.48 -24.11 17.91
C PRO A 45 6.14 -25.50 18.02
N GLY A 46 7.09 -25.64 18.95
CA GLY A 46 7.86 -26.87 19.16
C GLY A 46 9.37 -26.70 19.16
N PHE A 47 9.90 -25.56 18.69
CA PHE A 47 11.32 -25.24 18.82
C PHE A 47 11.56 -24.40 20.07
N SER A 48 11.91 -25.04 21.19
CA SER A 48 12.49 -24.32 22.33
C SER A 48 13.81 -23.69 21.88
N SER A 49 13.84 -22.38 21.69
CA SER A 49 15.07 -21.67 21.35
C SER A 49 15.55 -20.83 22.53
N SER A 50 16.32 -21.46 23.41
CA SER A 50 17.55 -20.79 23.83
C SER A 50 18.36 -20.53 22.57
N SER A 51 18.59 -19.27 22.24
CA SER A 51 19.44 -18.76 21.14
C SER A 51 19.01 -19.07 19.70
N SER A 52 18.39 -18.06 19.08
CA SER A 52 18.61 -17.53 17.71
C SER A 52 17.26 -17.18 17.06
N VAL A 53 17.12 -15.92 16.67
CA VAL A 53 16.00 -15.45 15.85
C VAL A 53 16.13 -16.16 14.51
N SER A 54 15.42 -17.28 14.33
CA SER A 54 15.38 -17.96 13.04
C SER A 54 14.57 -17.09 12.09
N GLY A 55 15.27 -16.42 11.18
CA GLY A 55 14.66 -15.62 10.12
C GLY A 55 13.87 -16.48 9.14
N PRO A 56 13.11 -15.84 8.23
CA PRO A 56 12.39 -16.51 7.16
C PRO A 56 13.40 -17.28 6.31
N GLN A 57 13.05 -18.51 5.92
CA GLN A 57 13.92 -19.38 5.12
C GLN A 57 13.71 -19.22 3.61
N ALA A 58 12.55 -18.68 3.20
CA ALA A 58 12.18 -18.49 1.80
C ALA A 58 11.32 -17.24 1.62
N ALA A 59 11.43 -16.62 0.44
CA ALA A 59 10.60 -15.52 -0.03
C ALA A 59 9.60 -16.11 -1.01
N THR A 60 8.31 -15.91 -0.74
CA THR A 60 7.24 -16.44 -1.57
C THR A 60 6.62 -15.34 -2.41
N VAL A 61 6.35 -15.60 -3.67
CA VAL A 61 5.55 -14.70 -4.51
C VAL A 61 4.11 -14.68 -4.01
N VAL A 62 3.57 -13.49 -3.74
CA VAL A 62 2.20 -13.31 -3.23
C VAL A 62 1.31 -12.48 -4.15
N ALA A 63 1.88 -11.77 -5.12
CA ALA A 63 1.15 -11.15 -6.22
C ALA A 63 2.06 -10.96 -7.43
N ASP A 64 1.46 -11.10 -8.62
CA ASP A 64 2.06 -10.76 -9.90
C ASP A 64 1.24 -9.61 -10.51
N LEU A 65 1.90 -8.49 -10.76
CA LEU A 65 1.33 -7.27 -11.31
C LEU A 65 1.85 -7.02 -12.73
N SER A 66 2.11 -8.09 -13.49
CA SER A 66 2.49 -7.99 -14.90
C SER A 66 1.49 -7.16 -15.72
N GLU A 67 2.01 -6.48 -16.74
CA GLU A 67 1.24 -5.58 -17.60
C GLU A 67 -0.03 -6.25 -18.13
N THR A 68 -1.16 -5.56 -17.96
CA THR A 68 -2.47 -5.99 -18.43
C THR A 68 -3.16 -4.84 -19.14
N THR A 69 -3.74 -5.11 -20.31
CA THR A 69 -4.47 -4.11 -21.09
C THR A 69 -5.93 -4.02 -20.64
N PHE A 70 -6.41 -2.79 -20.43
CA PHE A 70 -7.79 -2.46 -20.09
C PHE A 70 -8.36 -1.53 -21.16
N SER A 71 -9.51 -1.88 -21.73
CA SER A 71 -10.22 -1.00 -22.67
C SER A 71 -11.05 0.02 -21.91
N THR A 72 -10.77 1.31 -22.14
CA THR A 72 -11.50 2.43 -21.55
C THR A 72 -12.25 3.21 -22.65
N GLN A 73 -13.07 4.18 -22.25
CA GLN A 73 -13.78 5.05 -23.21
C GLN A 73 -12.82 5.93 -24.03
N ASP A 74 -11.65 6.25 -23.46
CA ASP A 74 -10.63 7.10 -24.06
C ASP A 74 -9.56 6.29 -24.84
N GLY A 75 -9.70 4.97 -24.89
CA GLY A 75 -8.77 4.04 -25.54
C GLY A 75 -8.30 2.92 -24.62
N ASP A 76 -7.44 2.06 -25.15
CA ASP A 76 -6.78 1.02 -24.36
C ASP A 76 -5.67 1.62 -23.50
N ILE A 77 -5.60 1.18 -22.25
CA ILE A 77 -4.50 1.49 -21.31
C ILE A 77 -3.83 0.19 -20.86
N ILE A 78 -2.54 0.25 -20.58
CA ILE A 78 -1.77 -0.86 -20.04
C ILE A 78 -1.39 -0.51 -18.60
N VAL A 79 -1.82 -1.34 -17.66
CA VAL A 79 -1.56 -1.16 -16.23
C VAL A 79 -0.84 -2.39 -15.69
N GLY A 80 0.19 -2.16 -14.87
CA GLY A 80 1.06 -3.20 -14.32
C GLY A 80 2.53 -2.85 -14.53
N GLY A 81 3.39 -3.85 -14.44
CA GLY A 81 4.83 -3.70 -14.62
C GLY A 81 5.57 -3.42 -13.31
N GLU A 82 6.66 -2.64 -13.41
CA GLU A 82 7.60 -2.42 -12.32
C GLU A 82 6.96 -1.76 -11.09
N ILE A 83 7.17 -2.34 -9.91
CA ILE A 83 6.66 -1.81 -8.64
C ILE A 83 7.65 -0.83 -8.02
N GLN A 84 7.24 0.43 -7.84
CA GLN A 84 8.10 1.46 -7.21
C GLN A 84 7.95 1.54 -5.68
N CYS A 85 6.75 1.35 -5.15
CA CYS A 85 6.46 1.54 -3.73
C CYS A 85 5.35 0.63 -3.23
N LEU A 86 5.50 0.14 -2.00
CA LEU A 86 4.48 -0.60 -1.25
C LEU A 86 4.13 0.19 0.02
N ALA A 87 2.84 0.44 0.25
CA ALA A 87 2.34 1.02 1.49
C ALA A 87 1.22 0.14 2.03
N TRP A 88 1.42 -0.46 3.21
CA TRP A 88 0.39 -1.22 3.92
C TRP A 88 -0.23 -0.32 4.98
N ASP A 89 -1.55 -0.28 5.05
CA ASP A 89 -2.22 0.52 6.05
C ASP A 89 -1.99 -0.04 7.47
N PRO A 90 -1.99 0.82 8.50
CA PRO A 90 -1.76 0.42 9.88
C PRO A 90 -2.76 -0.60 10.43
N LYS A 91 -3.95 -0.72 9.83
CA LYS A 91 -4.94 -1.72 10.24
C LYS A 91 -4.71 -3.08 9.58
N GLY A 92 -3.92 -3.15 8.51
CA GLY A 92 -3.60 -4.38 7.80
C GLY A 92 -4.72 -4.88 6.88
N GLU A 93 -5.57 -3.99 6.39
CA GLU A 93 -6.73 -4.28 5.53
C GLU A 93 -6.58 -3.78 4.08
N ARG A 94 -5.63 -2.87 3.80
CA ARG A 94 -5.36 -2.26 2.50
C ARG A 94 -3.86 -2.19 2.22
N LEU A 95 -3.47 -2.67 1.06
CA LEU A 95 -2.15 -2.48 0.48
C LEU A 95 -2.27 -1.60 -0.76
N ALA A 96 -1.54 -0.50 -0.79
CA ALA A 96 -1.39 0.35 -1.96
C ALA A 96 -0.02 0.07 -2.60
N VAL A 97 -0.03 -0.10 -3.93
CA VAL A 97 1.14 -0.47 -4.73
C VAL A 97 1.31 0.57 -5.82
N LEU A 98 2.39 1.33 -5.77
CA LEU A 98 2.72 2.29 -6.82
C LEU A 98 3.40 1.56 -7.98
N LEU A 99 2.73 1.56 -9.13
CA LEU A 99 3.21 1.01 -10.38
C LEU A 99 3.86 2.11 -11.21
N LYS A 100 5.03 1.79 -11.79
CA LYS A 100 5.76 2.68 -12.69
C LYS A 100 5.01 2.78 -14.02
N GLY A 101 4.81 4.00 -14.48
CA GLY A 101 4.38 4.27 -15.85
C GLY A 101 5.55 4.45 -16.80
N ASP A 102 5.25 4.64 -18.08
CA ASP A 102 6.20 5.05 -19.10
C ASP A 102 5.96 6.52 -19.49
N PRO A 103 6.86 7.45 -19.13
CA PRO A 103 6.72 8.86 -19.49
C PRO A 103 6.69 9.13 -21.00
N GLN A 104 7.14 8.17 -21.82
CA GLN A 104 7.12 8.27 -23.28
C GLN A 104 5.89 7.63 -23.92
N ALA A 105 5.09 6.87 -23.16
CA ALA A 105 3.93 6.14 -23.67
C ALA A 105 2.68 6.50 -22.87
N ALA A 106 1.80 7.29 -23.49
CA ALA A 106 0.59 7.81 -22.83
C ALA A 106 -0.41 6.72 -22.42
N ASP A 107 -0.36 5.56 -23.06
CA ASP A 107 -1.18 4.37 -22.76
C ASP A 107 -0.66 3.59 -21.54
N ARG A 108 0.48 3.96 -20.96
CA ARG A 108 1.12 3.29 -19.81
C ARG A 108 1.27 4.24 -18.61
N PRO A 109 0.18 4.76 -18.04
CA PRO A 109 0.26 5.73 -16.96
C PRO A 109 0.80 5.09 -15.67
N ALA A 110 1.54 5.87 -14.88
CA ALA A 110 1.85 5.50 -13.51
C ALA A 110 0.56 5.48 -12.68
N MET A 111 0.35 4.42 -11.90
CA MET A 111 -0.93 4.18 -11.24
C MET A 111 -0.72 3.53 -9.87
N ILE A 112 -1.67 3.72 -8.96
CA ILE A 112 -1.66 3.02 -7.66
C ILE A 112 -2.67 1.88 -7.72
N ALA A 113 -2.19 0.64 -7.71
CA ALA A 113 -3.04 -0.53 -7.51
C ALA A 113 -3.37 -0.69 -6.02
N VAL A 114 -4.63 -0.98 -5.71
CA VAL A 114 -5.10 -1.16 -4.33
C VAL A 114 -5.59 -2.58 -4.14
N PHE A 115 -5.10 -3.24 -3.10
CA PHE A 115 -5.52 -4.57 -2.70
C PHE A 115 -6.20 -4.51 -1.34
N LYS A 116 -7.23 -5.33 -1.15
CA LYS A 116 -7.67 -5.75 0.18
C LYS A 116 -6.73 -6.84 0.66
N THR A 117 -6.28 -6.74 1.90
CA THR A 117 -5.41 -7.74 2.51
C THR A 117 -6.19 -8.61 3.48
N ARG A 118 -6.00 -9.91 3.38
CA ARG A 118 -6.44 -10.88 4.39
C ARG A 118 -5.20 -11.57 4.93
N THR A 119 -5.00 -11.54 6.24
CA THR A 119 -3.80 -12.12 6.89
C THR A 119 -4.06 -13.46 7.56
N SER A 120 -5.34 -13.79 7.82
CA SER A 120 -5.76 -15.01 8.51
C SER A 120 -7.03 -15.60 7.88
N PRO A 121 -7.13 -16.95 7.76
CA PRO A 121 -6.14 -17.97 8.10
C PRO A 121 -5.04 -18.14 7.02
N VAL A 122 -5.26 -17.61 5.82
CA VAL A 122 -4.30 -17.61 4.71
C VAL A 122 -4.06 -16.17 4.30
N PHE A 123 -2.80 -15.85 3.95
CA PHE A 123 -2.45 -14.54 3.45
C PHE A 123 -2.86 -14.38 1.99
N GLU A 124 -3.68 -13.38 1.69
CA GLU A 124 -4.23 -13.13 0.37
C GLU A 124 -4.24 -11.62 0.06
N LEU A 125 -3.92 -11.28 -1.19
CA LEU A 125 -4.05 -9.95 -1.77
C LEU A 125 -5.17 -9.99 -2.80
N LEU A 126 -6.29 -9.32 -2.50
CA LEU A 126 -7.47 -9.28 -3.37
C LEU A 126 -7.51 -7.93 -4.11
N PRO A 127 -7.41 -7.90 -5.45
CA PRO A 127 -7.52 -6.65 -6.21
C PRO A 127 -8.82 -5.90 -5.86
N CYS A 128 -8.70 -4.62 -5.54
CA CYS A 128 -9.82 -3.76 -5.16
C CYS A 128 -10.08 -2.64 -6.17
N GLY A 129 -9.09 -2.28 -6.97
CA GLY A 129 -9.17 -1.24 -7.99
C GLY A 129 -7.89 -0.43 -8.06
N PHE A 130 -7.99 0.71 -8.74
CA PHE A 130 -6.88 1.62 -8.96
C PHE A 130 -7.20 3.02 -8.45
N VAL A 131 -6.15 3.75 -8.06
CA VAL A 131 -6.21 5.19 -7.76
C VAL A 131 -5.37 5.92 -8.81
N GLN A 132 -6.01 6.87 -9.47
CA GLN A 132 -5.42 7.72 -10.49
C GLN A 132 -5.69 9.18 -10.13
N GLY A 133 -4.74 10.06 -10.47
CA GLY A 133 -4.86 11.49 -10.26
C GLY A 133 -5.56 12.18 -11.42
N GLU A 134 -5.50 13.51 -11.40
CA GLU A 134 -5.88 14.33 -12.54
C GLU A 134 -5.10 13.94 -13.80
N PRO A 135 -5.64 14.17 -15.01
CA PRO A 135 -4.91 13.93 -16.26
C PRO A 135 -3.52 14.58 -16.26
N GLY A 136 -2.49 13.77 -16.54
CA GLY A 136 -1.08 14.20 -16.54
C GLY A 136 -0.42 14.30 -15.16
N ALA A 137 -1.15 14.07 -14.07
CA ALA A 137 -0.58 14.01 -12.72
C ALA A 137 -0.24 12.57 -12.34
N GLU A 138 1.05 12.27 -12.24
CA GLU A 138 1.55 10.95 -11.87
C GLU A 138 1.73 10.84 -10.36
N PRO A 139 1.38 9.71 -9.73
CA PRO A 139 1.71 9.48 -8.33
C PRO A 139 3.23 9.31 -8.16
N ARG A 140 3.82 9.97 -7.15
CA ARG A 140 5.27 9.94 -6.87
C ARG A 140 5.61 9.35 -5.51
N LEU A 141 4.78 9.62 -4.50
CA LEU A 141 4.93 9.07 -3.15
C LEU A 141 3.56 8.67 -2.62
N ILE A 142 3.50 7.57 -1.87
CA ILE A 142 2.30 7.08 -1.22
C ILE A 142 2.59 6.72 0.23
N GLN A 143 1.68 7.08 1.14
CA GLN A 143 1.77 6.68 2.54
C GLN A 143 0.40 6.69 3.20
N PHE A 144 0.09 5.66 3.98
CA PHE A 144 -1.11 5.66 4.81
C PHE A 144 -0.92 6.52 6.07
N HIS A 145 -1.94 7.32 6.39
CA HIS A 145 -2.00 8.03 7.65
C HIS A 145 -2.02 7.02 8.82
N PRO A 146 -1.21 7.22 9.89
CA PRO A 146 -1.08 6.24 10.97
C PRO A 146 -2.38 6.00 11.73
N ASN A 147 -3.19 7.06 11.89
CA ASN A 147 -4.36 7.06 12.76
C ASN A 147 -5.59 7.62 12.04
N PHE A 148 -6.23 6.83 11.17
CA PHE A 148 -7.53 7.19 10.59
C PHE A 148 -8.64 6.29 11.18
N GLN A 149 -9.59 6.90 11.88
CA GLN A 149 -10.54 6.14 12.71
C GLN A 149 -11.49 5.28 11.87
N HIS A 150 -11.98 5.81 10.76
CA HIS A 150 -13.03 5.16 9.95
C HIS A 150 -12.52 4.16 8.91
N GLY A 151 -11.22 3.82 8.92
CA GLY A 151 -10.64 2.83 8.01
C GLY A 151 -9.17 3.10 7.77
N ALA A 152 -8.77 3.27 6.51
CA ALA A 152 -7.44 3.73 6.11
C ALA A 152 -7.52 5.02 5.27
N LEU A 153 -6.50 5.88 5.35
CA LEU A 153 -6.43 7.11 4.56
C LEU A 153 -5.08 7.17 3.84
N LEU A 154 -5.09 7.00 2.52
CA LEU A 154 -3.89 7.04 1.71
C LEU A 154 -3.57 8.48 1.31
N THR A 155 -2.38 8.95 1.65
CA THR A 155 -1.84 10.21 1.15
C THR A 155 -1.04 9.94 -0.10
N VAL A 156 -1.31 10.72 -1.15
CA VAL A 156 -0.61 10.65 -2.44
C VAL A 156 0.01 12.01 -2.76
N CYS A 157 1.31 12.02 -3.03
CA CYS A 157 2.00 13.18 -3.58
C CYS A 157 2.12 13.00 -5.11
N TRP A 158 1.64 13.98 -5.87
CA TRP A 158 1.59 13.93 -7.32
C TRP A 158 2.76 14.69 -7.95
N SER A 159 3.09 14.37 -9.20
CA SER A 159 4.10 15.06 -10.01
C SER A 159 3.81 16.56 -10.19
N SER A 160 2.55 16.96 -10.08
CA SER A 160 2.10 18.36 -10.11
C SER A 160 2.41 19.14 -8.83
N GLY A 161 2.95 18.50 -7.80
CA GLY A 161 3.17 19.09 -6.47
C GLY A 161 1.92 19.11 -5.59
N LYS A 162 0.77 18.66 -6.09
CA LYS A 162 -0.44 18.50 -5.26
C LYS A 162 -0.30 17.31 -4.33
N ILE A 163 -0.96 17.39 -3.18
CA ILE A 163 -1.15 16.27 -2.24
C ILE A 163 -2.64 16.01 -2.13
N THR A 164 -3.05 14.75 -2.24
CA THR A 164 -4.44 14.34 -2.05
C THR A 164 -4.55 13.21 -1.04
N HIS A 165 -5.71 13.10 -0.40
CA HIS A 165 -6.00 12.01 0.53
C HIS A 165 -7.16 11.16 -0.01
N VAL A 166 -6.94 9.85 -0.10
CA VAL A 166 -7.91 8.87 -0.60
C VAL A 166 -8.39 8.02 0.57
N PRO A 167 -9.63 8.22 1.04
CA PRO A 167 -10.17 7.46 2.16
C PRO A 167 -10.67 6.09 1.73
N PHE A 168 -10.31 5.06 2.48
CA PHE A 168 -10.91 3.73 2.43
C PHE A 168 -11.69 3.51 3.72
N TYR A 169 -13.01 3.64 3.65
CA TYR A 169 -13.88 3.39 4.78
C TYR A 169 -14.05 1.89 5.01
N PHE A 170 -13.87 1.45 6.25
CA PHE A 170 -14.09 0.07 6.66
C PHE A 170 -15.39 0.01 7.45
N LEU A 171 -16.23 -0.98 7.13
CA LEU A 171 -17.42 -1.25 7.90
C LEU A 171 -17.03 -2.12 9.09
N SER A 172 -17.22 -1.62 10.31
CA SER A 172 -17.06 -2.42 11.52
C SER A 172 -18.17 -3.46 11.58
N ALA A 173 -17.81 -4.74 11.76
CA ALA A 173 -18.77 -5.81 11.99
C ALA A 173 -19.46 -5.74 13.37
N ASP A 174 -19.00 -4.84 14.26
CA ASP A 174 -19.47 -4.73 15.65
C ASP A 174 -20.85 -4.05 15.81
N VAL A 175 -21.52 -3.68 14.72
CA VAL A 175 -22.90 -3.21 14.78
C VAL A 175 -23.76 -4.09 13.86
N PRO A 176 -24.56 -5.02 14.40
CA PRO A 176 -25.58 -5.69 13.60
C PRO A 176 -26.60 -4.62 13.17
N HIS A 177 -26.47 -4.13 11.94
CA HIS A 177 -27.53 -3.35 11.32
C HIS A 177 -28.66 -4.31 10.93
N PHE A 178 -29.62 -4.48 11.85
CA PHE A 178 -30.97 -4.88 11.49
C PHE A 178 -31.56 -3.79 10.58
N GLY A 179 -31.43 -3.96 9.28
CA GLY A 179 -31.99 -3.03 8.29
C GLY A 179 -31.69 -3.46 6.86
N LEU A 180 -32.68 -4.08 6.21
CA LEU A 180 -32.67 -4.44 4.80
C LEU A 180 -32.56 -3.18 3.91
N ASN A 181 -31.77 -3.28 2.83
CA ASN A 181 -31.79 -2.45 1.61
C ASN A 181 -31.36 -0.97 1.70
N GLY A 182 -30.09 -0.70 2.04
CA GLY A 182 -29.47 0.59 1.72
C GLY A 182 -27.96 0.51 1.67
N SER A 183 -27.34 1.16 0.67
CA SER A 183 -25.90 1.44 0.68
C SER A 183 -25.57 2.20 1.98
N PRO A 184 -24.50 1.82 2.71
CA PRO A 184 -24.15 2.50 3.96
C PRO A 184 -23.87 3.98 3.68
N ALA A 185 -24.46 4.86 4.49
CA ALA A 185 -24.21 6.28 4.39
C ALA A 185 -22.74 6.56 4.71
N LEU A 186 -22.05 7.29 3.82
CA LEU A 186 -20.69 7.78 4.09
C LEU A 186 -20.72 8.60 5.39
N PRO A 187 -19.72 8.45 6.29
CA PRO A 187 -19.60 9.32 7.44
C PRO A 187 -19.51 10.77 6.95
N ARG A 188 -20.51 11.60 7.29
CA ARG A 188 -20.44 13.04 7.04
C ARG A 188 -19.24 13.59 7.82
N PRO A 189 -18.36 14.40 7.21
CA PRO A 189 -17.37 15.14 7.97
C PRO A 189 -18.12 16.03 8.98
N GLN A 190 -18.02 15.72 10.26
CA GLN A 190 -18.50 16.60 11.30
C GLN A 190 -17.44 17.69 11.48
N GLU A 191 -17.42 18.68 10.57
CA GLU A 191 -16.71 19.92 10.80
C GLU A 191 -17.35 20.62 12.00
N ARG A 192 -16.75 20.45 13.18
CA ARG A 192 -16.89 21.44 14.25
C ARG A 192 -15.93 22.57 13.89
N PRO A 193 -16.40 23.81 13.65
CA PRO A 193 -15.52 24.95 13.53
C PRO A 193 -14.96 25.22 14.93
N ALA A 194 -13.78 24.67 15.20
CA ALA A 194 -12.95 25.08 16.31
C ALA A 194 -11.89 26.02 15.74
N ASP A 195 -11.89 27.24 16.27
CA ASP A 195 -11.02 28.34 15.91
C ASP A 195 -9.53 27.92 15.88
N PHE A 196 -8.96 27.80 14.68
CA PHE A 196 -7.52 27.85 14.49
C PHE A 196 -7.16 29.18 13.84
N THR A 197 -7.24 30.23 14.66
CA THR A 197 -6.51 31.47 14.41
C THR A 197 -5.02 31.16 14.27
N ASN A 198 -4.48 31.41 13.07
CA ASN A 198 -3.08 31.69 12.75
C ASN A 198 -2.01 31.06 13.65
N GLN A 199 -1.47 29.92 13.22
CA GLN A 199 -0.05 29.62 13.45
C GLN A 199 0.62 29.34 12.12
N SER A 200 1.25 30.39 11.57
CA SER A 200 2.21 30.27 10.47
C SER A 200 3.43 29.50 10.98
N LEU A 201 3.59 28.25 10.56
CA LEU A 201 4.85 27.51 10.75
C LEU A 201 5.82 27.88 9.63
N PHE A 202 6.43 29.06 9.75
CA PHE A 202 7.72 29.35 9.14
C PHE A 202 8.78 29.09 10.20
N SER A 203 9.69 28.15 9.94
CA SER A 203 11.00 28.16 10.60
C SER A 203 12.00 28.52 9.52
N GLU A 204 12.47 29.76 9.55
CA GLU A 204 13.64 30.17 8.78
C GLU A 204 14.85 29.38 9.26
N MET A 205 15.63 28.87 8.30
CA MET A 205 17.04 28.54 8.51
C MET A 205 17.80 29.83 8.77
N LEU A 206 18.65 29.86 9.80
CA LEU A 206 19.80 30.75 9.82
C LEU A 206 21.06 30.02 10.26
N SER A 207 22.04 30.12 9.34
CA SER A 207 23.51 29.97 9.41
C SER A 207 24.10 28.73 10.07
#